data_AF-A0A9W9G1H0-F1
#
_entry.id   AF-A0A9W9G1H0-F1
#
_cell.length_a   1.000
_cell.length_b   1.000
_cell.length_c   1.000
_cell.angle_alpha   90.00
_cell.angle_beta   90.00
_cell.angle_gamma   90.00
#
_symmetry.space_group_name_H-M   'P 1'
#
loop_
_entity.id
_entity.type
_entity.pdbx_description
1 polymer ?
#
loop_
_entity_poly.entity_id
_entity_poly.type
_entity_poly.pdbx_seq_one_letter_code
_entity_poly.pdbx_strand_id
1 'polypeptide(L)'
;MAAIILRDIRNPLLLPEIIGLVIDNVHMVPDLLNCACVNSVWNAEALRKLYVGSMNDMQLRTPDIGSLNSLFVASRKRFARNMSFVKHLLLSPETPAIDESVNPWTRLACFEKCSVLRHRQSAELLFRPKGRGLASLTIPYEIINQDWSFISDLLLAPTVEYLAVDNIYCEVLMTQSSQDFASSFVRLPCSLHFFGNHH
;
A
#
# COMPACT_ATOMS: atom_id res chain seq x y z
N MET A 1 -16.14 -37.56 -33.11
CA MET A 1 -15.99 -36.21 -33.71
C MET A 1 -15.39 -35.30 -32.64
N ALA A 2 -14.09 -35.06 -32.68
CA ALA A 2 -13.42 -34.16 -31.76
C ALA A 2 -13.40 -32.76 -32.36
N ALA A 3 -14.10 -31.82 -31.72
CA ALA A 3 -14.03 -30.41 -32.04
C ALA A 3 -12.67 -29.87 -31.58
N ILE A 4 -11.69 -29.85 -32.49
CA ILE A 4 -10.47 -29.08 -32.32
C ILE A 4 -10.89 -27.61 -32.41
N ILE A 5 -11.16 -27.01 -31.26
CA ILE A 5 -11.30 -25.57 -31.14
C ILE A 5 -9.95 -24.99 -31.53
N LEU A 6 -9.88 -24.42 -32.72
CA LEU A 6 -8.82 -23.52 -33.18
C LEU A 6 -8.75 -22.37 -32.16
N ARG A 7 -7.96 -22.55 -31.11
CA ARG A 7 -7.49 -21.45 -30.28
C ARG A 7 -6.64 -20.59 -31.20
N ASP A 8 -7.18 -19.44 -31.56
CA ASP A 8 -6.46 -18.23 -31.94
C ASP A 8 -5.04 -18.29 -31.33
N ILE A 9 -4.04 -18.52 -32.18
CA ILE A 9 -2.64 -18.67 -31.78
C ILE A 9 -2.14 -17.28 -31.40
N ARG A 10 -2.63 -16.76 -30.27
CA ARG A 10 -2.02 -15.61 -29.61
C ARG A 10 -0.63 -16.04 -29.22
N ASN A 11 0.37 -15.27 -29.66
CA ASN A 11 1.79 -15.50 -29.39
C ASN A 11 1.95 -16.04 -27.95
N PRO A 12 2.48 -17.26 -27.74
CA PRO A 12 2.56 -17.87 -26.42
C PRO A 12 3.35 -17.01 -25.43
N LEU A 13 4.25 -16.15 -25.92
CA LEU A 13 4.98 -15.15 -25.12
C LEU A 13 4.10 -14.02 -24.56
N LEU A 14 2.81 -13.99 -24.91
CA LEU A 14 1.80 -13.07 -24.37
C LEU A 14 0.86 -13.75 -23.37
N LEU A 15 1.12 -15.00 -22.99
CA LEU A 15 0.40 -15.67 -21.92
C LEU A 15 0.78 -15.04 -20.58
N PRO A 16 -0.20 -14.61 -19.75
CA PRO A 16 0.06 -14.02 -18.44
C PRO A 16 0.95 -14.90 -17.56
N GLU A 17 0.82 -16.23 -17.64
CA GLU A 17 1.60 -17.18 -16.85
C GLU A 17 3.09 -17.14 -17.23
N ILE A 18 3.40 -17.05 -18.53
CA ILE A 18 4.78 -16.97 -19.01
C ILE A 18 5.38 -15.60 -18.67
N ILE A 19 4.62 -14.53 -18.89
CA ILE A 19 5.06 -13.17 -18.54
C ILE A 19 5.27 -13.05 -17.02
N GLY A 20 4.38 -13.62 -16.21
CA GLY A 20 4.52 -13.66 -14.75
C GLY A 20 5.85 -14.29 -14.33
N LEU A 21 6.21 -15.43 -14.91
CA LEU A 21 7.51 -16.08 -14.65
C LEU A 21 8.70 -15.20 -15.04
N VAL A 22 8.61 -14.46 -16.15
CA VAL A 22 9.66 -13.50 -16.54
C VAL A 22 9.74 -12.35 -15.53
N ILE A 23 8.60 -11.74 -15.20
CA ILE A 23 8.50 -10.62 -14.25
C ILE A 23 8.97 -11.01 -12.86
N ASP A 24 8.76 -12.24 -12.41
CA ASP A 24 9.23 -12.74 -11.12
C ASP A 24 10.78 -12.69 -11.00
N ASN A 25 11.49 -12.72 -12.14
CA ASN A 25 12.95 -12.56 -12.21
C ASN A 25 13.44 -11.12 -12.42
N VAL A 26 12.54 -10.14 -12.56
CA VAL A 26 12.90 -8.71 -12.66
C VAL A 26 12.91 -8.08 -11.27
N HIS A 27 14.09 -7.73 -10.76
CA HIS A 27 14.25 -7.26 -9.38
C HIS A 27 14.33 -5.73 -9.24
N MET A 28 14.63 -5.03 -10.33
CA MET A 28 14.77 -3.58 -10.31
C MET A 28 13.45 -2.88 -10.64
N VAL A 29 13.08 -1.88 -9.85
CA VAL A 29 11.87 -1.07 -10.07
C VAL A 29 11.86 -0.38 -11.45
N PRO A 30 12.95 0.26 -11.91
CA PRO A 30 12.97 0.86 -13.25
C PRO A 30 12.64 -0.16 -14.35
N ASP A 31 13.12 -1.39 -14.24
CA ASP A 31 12.85 -2.44 -15.21
C ASP A 31 11.39 -2.90 -15.16
N LEU A 32 10.81 -3.02 -13.96
CA LEU A 32 9.37 -3.29 -13.81
C LEU A 32 8.52 -2.18 -14.42
N LEU A 33 8.91 -0.92 -14.26
CA LEU A 33 8.22 0.22 -14.88
C LEU A 33 8.34 0.16 -16.41
N ASN A 34 9.52 -0.18 -16.94
CA ASN A 34 9.73 -0.38 -18.37
C ASN A 34 8.86 -1.54 -18.91
N CYS A 35 8.82 -2.67 -18.20
CA CYS A 35 7.92 -3.79 -18.51
C CYS A 35 6.46 -3.33 -18.52
N ALA A 36 6.05 -2.49 -17.57
CA ALA A 36 4.68 -2.00 -17.49
C ALA A 36 4.25 -1.17 -18.70
N CYS A 37 5.20 -0.64 -19.49
CA CYS A 37 4.95 0.14 -20.69
C CYS A 37 4.83 -0.69 -21.98
N VAL A 38 5.10 -2.00 -21.95
CA VAL A 38 5.16 -2.84 -23.16
C VAL A 38 3.78 -3.04 -23.80
N ASN A 39 2.83 -3.63 -23.07
CA ASN A 39 1.44 -3.81 -23.49
C ASN A 39 0.56 -4.11 -22.26
N SER A 40 -0.73 -4.34 -22.46
CA SER A 40 -1.68 -4.53 -21.35
C SER A 40 -1.39 -5.75 -20.45
N VAL A 41 -0.82 -6.83 -20.99
CA VAL A 41 -0.52 -8.04 -20.21
C VAL A 41 0.73 -7.83 -19.36
N TRP A 42 1.79 -7.31 -19.97
CA TRP A 42 3.00 -6.91 -19.25
C TRP A 42 2.73 -5.82 -18.22
N ASN A 43 1.86 -4.85 -18.54
CA ASN A 43 1.37 -3.84 -17.61
C ASN A 43 0.73 -4.47 -16.37
N ALA A 44 -0.18 -5.44 -16.56
CA ALA A 44 -0.86 -6.07 -15.44
C ALA A 44 0.13 -6.84 -14.55
N GLU A 45 0.99 -7.67 -15.12
CA GLU A 45 1.92 -8.51 -14.34
C GLU A 45 3.02 -7.70 -13.66
N ALA A 46 3.61 -6.71 -14.35
CA ALA A 46 4.64 -5.85 -13.77
C ALA A 46 4.08 -5.00 -12.64
N LEU A 47 2.91 -4.37 -12.83
CA LEU A 47 2.25 -3.62 -11.77
C LEU A 47 1.78 -4.52 -10.63
N ARG A 48 1.34 -5.76 -10.91
CA ARG A 48 1.01 -6.72 -9.85
C ARG A 48 2.21 -6.95 -8.94
N LYS A 49 3.40 -7.24 -9.49
CA LYS A 49 4.61 -7.43 -8.67
C LYS A 49 4.97 -6.16 -7.88
N LEU A 50 4.92 -5.00 -8.52
CA LEU A 50 5.24 -3.72 -7.90
C LEU A 50 4.29 -3.33 -6.76
N TYR A 51 2.97 -3.52 -6.95
CA TYR A 51 1.96 -3.13 -5.96
C TYR A 51 1.69 -4.19 -4.88
N VAL A 52 1.86 -5.49 -5.18
CA VAL A 52 1.87 -6.53 -4.12
C VAL A 52 2.89 -6.14 -3.05
N GLY A 53 4.03 -5.65 -3.54
CA GLY A 53 5.11 -5.10 -2.76
C GLY A 53 5.80 -6.12 -1.87
N SER A 54 6.81 -5.65 -1.15
CA SER A 54 7.57 -6.43 -0.20
C SER A 54 7.75 -5.66 1.09
N MET A 55 7.61 -6.34 2.22
CA MET A 55 7.97 -5.76 3.52
C MET A 55 9.48 -5.63 3.68
N ASN A 56 10.23 -6.51 3.01
CA ASN A 56 11.68 -6.64 3.20
C ASN A 56 12.48 -5.90 2.13
N ASP A 57 11.96 -5.86 0.90
CA ASP A 57 12.63 -5.21 -0.23
C ASP A 57 12.14 -3.77 -0.36
N MET A 58 13.01 -2.82 0.00
CA MET A 58 12.72 -1.39 -0.05
C MET A 58 12.33 -0.91 -1.45
N GLN A 59 12.85 -1.54 -2.50
CA GLN A 59 12.55 -1.14 -3.87
C GLN A 59 11.10 -1.47 -4.22
N LEU A 60 10.58 -2.59 -3.70
CA LEU A 60 9.20 -3.04 -3.93
C LEU A 60 8.24 -2.53 -2.85
N ARG A 61 8.52 -1.41 -2.18
CA ARG A 61 7.53 -0.82 -1.27
C ARG A 61 6.36 -0.24 -2.06
N THR A 62 5.19 -0.18 -1.42
CA THR A 62 4.08 0.58 -2.01
C THR A 62 4.51 2.03 -2.26
N PRO A 63 4.01 2.67 -3.33
CA PRO A 63 4.32 4.06 -3.61
C PRO A 63 4.01 4.96 -2.41
N ASP A 64 4.79 6.03 -2.26
CA ASP A 64 4.58 7.07 -1.26
C ASP A 64 3.24 7.80 -1.44
N ILE A 65 2.86 8.60 -0.44
CA ILE A 65 1.59 9.34 -0.43
C ILE A 65 1.46 10.28 -1.63
N GLY A 66 2.52 11.00 -2.02
CA GLY A 66 2.56 11.87 -3.19
C GLY A 66 2.30 11.10 -4.49
N SER A 67 2.95 9.96 -4.66
CA SER A 67 2.74 9.06 -5.80
C SER A 67 1.32 8.48 -5.84
N LEU A 68 0.77 8.05 -4.71
CA LEU A 68 -0.61 7.55 -4.61
C LEU A 68 -1.63 8.64 -4.96
N ASN A 69 -1.42 9.86 -4.46
CA ASN A 69 -2.25 11.02 -4.79
C ASN A 69 -2.21 11.32 -6.28
N SER A 70 -1.01 11.35 -6.88
CA SER A 70 -0.81 11.59 -8.30
C SER A 70 -1.54 10.55 -9.16
N LEU A 71 -1.43 9.27 -8.81
CA LEU A 71 -2.16 8.20 -9.50
C LEU A 71 -3.68 8.35 -9.35
N PHE A 72 -4.14 8.67 -8.15
CA PHE A 72 -5.57 8.84 -7.85
C PHE A 72 -6.19 9.98 -8.66
N VAL A 73 -5.49 11.13 -8.74
CA VAL A 73 -5.91 12.29 -9.53
C VAL A 73 -5.86 11.99 -11.02
N ALA A 74 -4.79 11.35 -11.51
CA ALA A 74 -4.63 11.04 -12.92
C ALA A 74 -5.66 10.02 -13.42
N SER A 75 -5.97 8.99 -12.64
CA SER A 75 -7.00 8.01 -13.00
C SER A 75 -7.50 7.18 -11.82
N ARG A 76 -8.72 7.49 -11.35
CA ARG A 76 -9.42 6.70 -10.32
C ARG A 76 -9.59 5.22 -10.70
N LYS A 77 -9.82 4.93 -11.99
CA LYS A 77 -9.97 3.54 -12.48
C LYS A 77 -8.66 2.77 -12.38
N ARG A 78 -7.53 3.37 -12.78
CA ARG A 78 -6.21 2.75 -12.63
C ARG A 78 -5.82 2.61 -11.18
N PHE A 79 -6.10 3.63 -10.36
CA PHE A 79 -5.92 3.58 -8.92
C PHE A 79 -6.63 2.37 -8.31
N ALA A 80 -7.95 2.25 -8.51
CA ALA A 80 -8.75 1.14 -7.99
C ALA A 80 -8.21 -0.24 -8.44
N ARG A 81 -7.80 -0.36 -9.70
CA ARG A 81 -7.20 -1.59 -10.24
C ARG A 81 -5.86 -1.90 -9.56
N ASN A 82 -4.98 -0.93 -9.43
CA ASN A 82 -3.66 -1.14 -8.85
C ASN A 82 -3.75 -1.45 -7.35
N MET A 83 -4.65 -0.79 -6.63
CA MET A 83 -4.89 -1.07 -5.21
C MET A 83 -5.39 -2.50 -4.99
N SER A 84 -6.08 -3.12 -5.94
CA SER A 84 -6.49 -4.54 -5.83
C SER A 84 -5.32 -5.53 -5.76
N PHE A 85 -4.11 -5.11 -6.13
CA PHE A 85 -2.90 -5.91 -5.98
C PHE A 85 -2.20 -5.68 -4.65
N VAL A 86 -2.49 -4.60 -3.94
CA VAL A 86 -1.78 -4.21 -2.72
C VAL A 86 -2.02 -5.23 -1.62
N LYS A 87 -0.93 -5.78 -1.12
CA LYS A 87 -0.93 -6.73 -0.01
C LYS A 87 -0.32 -6.11 1.25
N HIS A 88 0.73 -5.31 1.09
CA HIS A 88 1.43 -4.64 2.19
C HIS A 88 1.39 -3.15 1.95
N LEU A 89 0.61 -2.39 2.72
CA LEU A 89 0.43 -0.96 2.53
C LEU A 89 1.30 -0.17 3.51
N LEU A 90 2.19 0.65 2.95
CA LEU A 90 2.95 1.66 3.68
C LEU A 90 2.43 3.04 3.29
N LEU A 91 1.88 3.78 4.25
CA LEU A 91 1.53 5.19 4.10
C LEU A 91 2.66 6.04 4.65
N SER A 92 3.55 6.47 3.76
CA SER A 92 4.73 7.28 4.06
C SER A 92 4.84 8.41 3.04
N PRO A 93 5.30 9.61 3.42
CA PRO A 93 5.80 10.58 2.44
C PRO A 93 7.07 10.04 1.78
N GLU A 94 7.44 10.63 0.64
CA GLU A 94 8.75 10.38 0.02
C GLU A 94 9.88 10.88 0.91
N THR A 95 9.69 12.06 1.50
CA THR A 95 10.61 12.66 2.47
C THR A 95 9.85 13.05 3.73
N PRO A 96 10.05 12.34 4.86
CA PRO A 96 9.46 12.75 6.12
C PRO A 96 10.09 14.06 6.58
N ALA A 97 9.27 14.94 7.12
CA ALA A 97 9.73 16.22 7.63
C ALA A 97 9.90 16.14 9.16
N ILE A 98 10.79 16.97 9.69
CA ILE A 98 10.93 17.16 11.12
C ILE A 98 9.85 18.13 11.58
N ASP A 99 9.03 17.72 12.55
CA ASP A 99 8.14 18.66 13.23
C ASP A 99 8.91 19.47 14.28
N GLU A 100 9.47 20.59 13.86
CA GLU A 100 10.22 21.51 14.72
C GLU A 100 9.35 22.20 15.78
N SER A 101 8.02 22.18 15.63
CA SER A 101 7.09 22.79 16.58
C SER A 101 6.91 21.96 17.86
N VAL A 102 7.36 20.70 17.82
CA VAL A 102 7.28 19.73 18.92
C VAL A 102 8.70 19.47 19.47
N ASN A 103 9.13 20.23 20.49
CA ASN A 103 10.46 20.09 21.14
C ASN A 103 10.35 19.17 22.39
N PRO A 104 11.33 18.28 22.77
CA PRO A 104 12.65 17.97 22.20
C PRO A 104 12.80 16.57 21.57
N TRP A 105 11.70 15.89 21.27
CA TRP A 105 11.73 14.63 20.53
C TRP A 105 11.36 14.95 19.08
N THR A 106 12.37 15.08 18.23
CA THR A 106 12.29 15.36 16.79
C THR A 106 11.38 14.34 16.09
N ARG A 107 10.06 14.56 16.13
CA ARG A 107 9.09 13.63 15.54
C ARG A 107 9.11 13.81 14.04
N LEU A 108 9.16 12.69 13.33
CA LEU A 108 8.99 12.69 11.89
C LEU A 108 7.49 12.78 11.57
N ALA A 109 7.13 13.82 10.82
CA ALA A 109 5.77 14.11 10.41
C ALA A 109 5.64 14.06 8.88
N CYS A 110 4.42 13.79 8.44
CA CYS A 110 4.01 13.84 7.06
C CYS A 110 3.08 15.05 6.87
N PHE A 111 3.60 16.10 6.22
CA PHE A 111 2.77 17.25 5.84
C PHE A 111 1.95 17.01 4.56
N GLU A 112 2.23 15.90 3.87
CA GLU A 112 1.47 15.49 2.70
C GLU A 112 0.17 14.79 3.10
N LYS A 113 -0.96 15.45 2.82
CA LYS A 113 -2.28 14.84 3.02
C LYS A 113 -2.50 13.70 2.03
N CYS A 114 -2.94 12.55 2.52
CA CYS A 114 -3.39 11.47 1.65
C CYS A 114 -4.81 11.78 1.13
N SER A 115 -4.91 12.31 -0.08
CA SER A 115 -6.17 12.76 -0.68
C SER A 115 -7.17 11.62 -0.87
N VAL A 116 -6.68 10.39 -1.02
CA VAL A 116 -7.48 9.17 -1.08
C VAL A 116 -8.32 8.98 0.19
N LEU A 117 -7.82 9.43 1.35
CA LEU A 117 -8.47 9.26 2.65
C LEU A 117 -9.60 10.27 2.91
N ARG A 118 -9.71 11.33 2.09
CA ARG A 118 -10.74 12.36 2.26
C ARG A 118 -12.15 11.88 1.95
N HIS A 119 -12.28 10.77 1.22
CA HIS A 119 -13.56 10.22 0.80
C HIS A 119 -13.63 8.75 1.15
N ARG A 120 -14.68 8.35 1.87
CA ARG A 120 -14.87 6.97 2.34
C ARG A 120 -14.70 5.93 1.24
N GLN A 121 -15.38 6.10 0.11
CA GLN A 121 -15.32 5.16 -1.02
C GLN A 121 -13.91 5.00 -1.59
N SER A 122 -13.08 6.04 -1.49
CA SER A 122 -11.69 6.01 -1.96
C SER A 122 -10.77 5.38 -0.91
N ALA A 123 -10.99 5.67 0.37
CA ALA A 123 -10.31 5.01 1.48
C ALA A 123 -10.60 3.50 1.51
N GLU A 124 -11.81 3.06 1.16
CA GLU A 124 -12.17 1.65 1.02
C GLU A 124 -11.33 0.95 -0.06
N LEU A 125 -11.03 1.62 -1.17
CA LEU A 125 -10.15 1.04 -2.19
C LEU A 125 -8.72 0.82 -1.68
N LEU A 126 -8.28 1.63 -0.72
CA LEU A 126 -6.94 1.60 -0.15
C LEU A 126 -6.82 0.58 0.99
N PHE A 127 -7.78 0.56 1.93
CA PHE A 127 -7.74 -0.30 3.11
C PHE A 127 -8.46 -1.64 2.94
N ARG A 128 -9.43 -1.72 2.02
CA ARG A 128 -10.18 -2.94 1.72
C ARG A 128 -10.10 -3.26 0.23
N PRO A 129 -8.88 -3.43 -0.32
CA PRO A 129 -8.72 -3.74 -1.72
C PRO A 129 -9.46 -5.04 -2.08
N LYS A 130 -10.15 -5.03 -3.22
CA LYS A 130 -10.91 -6.20 -3.68
C LYS A 130 -9.97 -7.39 -3.94
N GLY A 131 -10.36 -8.58 -3.50
CA GLY A 131 -9.58 -9.81 -3.70
C GLY A 131 -9.08 -10.39 -2.38
N ARG A 132 -7.77 -10.66 -2.28
CA ARG A 132 -7.17 -11.23 -1.05
C ARG A 132 -7.12 -10.26 0.13
N GLY A 133 -7.45 -8.98 -0.10
CA GLY A 133 -7.43 -7.95 0.93
C GLY A 133 -6.01 -7.54 1.33
N LEU A 134 -5.95 -6.51 2.17
CA LEU A 134 -4.71 -6.04 2.75
C LEU A 134 -4.23 -7.06 3.80
N ALA A 135 -2.96 -7.43 3.76
CA ALA A 135 -2.35 -8.32 4.75
C ALA A 135 -1.63 -7.55 5.86
N SER A 136 -0.96 -6.44 5.52
CA SER A 136 -0.34 -5.58 6.52
C SER A 136 -0.47 -4.09 6.21
N LEU A 137 -0.47 -3.29 7.28
CA LEU A 137 -0.53 -1.83 7.24
C LEU A 137 0.59 -1.22 8.09
N THR A 138 1.24 -0.20 7.53
CA THR A 138 2.27 0.61 8.19
C THR A 138 1.97 2.08 7.97
N ILE A 139 1.89 2.85 9.05
CA ILE A 139 1.68 4.30 9.07
C ILE A 139 2.69 4.88 10.07
N PRO A 140 3.96 5.04 9.69
CA PRO A 140 5.04 5.28 10.64
C PRO A 140 5.17 6.75 11.06
N TYR A 141 4.37 7.65 10.47
CA TYR A 141 4.40 9.08 10.71
C TYR A 141 3.01 9.62 10.93
N GLU A 142 2.90 10.63 11.79
CA GLU A 142 1.70 11.44 11.86
C GLU A 142 1.52 12.23 10.55
N ILE A 143 0.43 11.95 9.85
CA ILE A 143 -0.09 12.74 8.73
C ILE A 143 -0.85 13.95 9.28
N ILE A 144 -0.17 15.09 9.27
CA ILE A 144 -0.67 16.35 9.82
C ILE A 144 -1.90 16.82 9.05
N ASN A 145 -2.90 17.33 9.79
CA ASN A 145 -4.15 17.84 9.24
C ASN A 145 -4.94 16.82 8.39
N GLN A 146 -4.75 15.52 8.63
CA GLN A 146 -5.55 14.45 8.06
C GLN A 146 -6.65 14.05 9.04
N ASP A 147 -7.91 14.17 8.61
CA ASP A 147 -9.04 13.67 9.38
C ASP A 147 -9.24 12.18 9.10
N TRP A 148 -9.27 11.38 10.17
CA TRP A 148 -9.43 9.93 10.15
C TRP A 148 -10.77 9.47 10.74
N SER A 149 -11.54 10.38 11.33
CA SER A 149 -12.75 10.06 12.10
C SER A 149 -13.81 9.33 11.28
N PHE A 150 -13.92 9.64 9.97
CA PHE A 150 -14.93 9.06 9.06
C PHE A 150 -14.54 7.69 8.46
N ILE A 151 -13.31 7.23 8.68
CA ILE A 151 -12.74 6.01 8.08
C ILE A 151 -12.00 5.13 9.09
N SER A 152 -12.10 5.45 10.38
CA SER A 152 -11.50 4.70 11.48
C SER A 152 -11.97 3.25 11.52
N ASP A 153 -13.22 2.98 11.17
CA ASP A 153 -13.76 1.62 11.05
C ASP A 153 -13.09 0.80 9.92
N LEU A 154 -12.53 1.47 8.92
CA LEU A 154 -11.75 0.81 7.86
C LEU A 154 -10.37 0.37 8.35
N LEU A 155 -9.81 1.09 9.32
CA LEU A 155 -8.56 0.77 10.01
C LEU A 155 -8.71 -0.32 11.08
N LEU A 156 -9.91 -0.87 11.29
CA LEU A 156 -10.18 -1.93 12.25
C LEU A 156 -10.52 -3.25 11.54
N ALA A 157 -9.79 -3.58 10.47
CA ALA A 157 -9.95 -4.85 9.78
C ALA A 157 -9.23 -5.96 10.57
N PRO A 158 -9.95 -7.00 11.08
CA PRO A 158 -9.38 -8.01 11.98
C PRO A 158 -8.34 -8.93 11.31
N THR A 159 -8.26 -8.91 9.98
CA THR A 159 -7.33 -9.73 9.21
C THR A 159 -6.04 -9.01 8.82
N VAL A 160 -5.92 -7.72 9.15
CA VAL A 160 -4.76 -6.89 8.78
C VAL A 160 -3.77 -6.87 9.95
N GLU A 161 -2.50 -7.15 9.66
CA GLU A 161 -1.40 -7.00 10.60
C GLU A 161 -0.90 -5.54 10.62
N TYR A 162 -0.92 -4.90 11.79
CA TYR A 162 -0.43 -3.53 11.98
C TYR A 162 1.02 -3.59 12.46
N LEU A 163 1.96 -3.12 11.64
CA LEU A 163 3.40 -3.36 11.87
C LEU A 163 4.10 -2.19 12.57
N ALA A 164 4.00 -1.00 11.99
CA ALA A 164 4.51 0.24 12.59
C ALA A 164 3.47 1.33 12.36
N VAL A 165 2.68 1.56 13.41
CA VAL A 165 1.63 2.58 13.43
C VAL A 165 2.01 3.60 14.48
N ASP A 166 2.05 4.84 14.05
CA ASP A 166 2.27 5.99 14.90
C ASP A 166 1.22 6.06 16.04
N ASN A 167 1.66 6.39 17.25
CA ASN A 167 0.84 6.24 18.47
C ASN A 167 -0.42 7.10 18.47
N ILE A 168 -0.45 8.22 17.75
CA ILE A 168 -1.64 9.07 17.63
C ILE A 168 -2.79 8.29 17.00
N TYR A 169 -2.50 7.45 16.01
CA TYR A 169 -3.52 6.63 15.38
C TYR A 169 -3.98 5.49 16.27
N CYS A 170 -3.09 4.94 17.10
CA CYS A 170 -3.48 3.98 18.12
C CYS A 170 -4.51 4.61 19.08
N GLU A 171 -4.30 5.84 19.55
CA GLU A 171 -5.25 6.54 20.43
C GLU A 171 -6.61 6.78 19.75
N VAL A 172 -6.61 7.19 18.47
CA VAL A 172 -7.84 7.37 17.68
C VAL A 172 -8.62 6.06 17.55
N LEU A 173 -7.94 4.95 17.30
CA LEU A 173 -8.56 3.62 17.18
C LEU A 173 -9.14 3.15 18.51
N MET A 174 -8.40 3.35 19.61
CA MET A 174 -8.79 2.89 20.95
C MET A 174 -9.95 3.71 21.53
N THR A 175 -10.06 5.00 21.21
CA THR A 175 -11.15 5.87 21.67
C THR A 175 -12.50 5.50 21.05
N GLN A 176 -12.50 4.84 19.89
CA GLN A 176 -13.71 4.47 19.16
C GLN A 176 -14.12 3.00 19.31
N SER A 177 -13.25 2.15 19.89
CA SER A 177 -13.56 0.76 20.21
C SER A 177 -14.12 0.63 21.63
N SER A 178 -15.46 0.57 21.78
CA SER A 178 -16.06 0.13 23.05
C SER A 178 -15.97 -1.41 23.18
N GLN A 179 -15.24 -1.85 24.20
CA GLN A 179 -15.21 -3.16 24.90
C GLN A 179 -14.62 -4.44 24.27
N ASP A 180 -14.60 -4.70 22.95
CA ASP A 180 -14.18 -6.04 22.46
C ASP A 180 -12.73 -6.19 21.93
N PHE A 181 -11.97 -5.09 21.84
CA PHE A 181 -10.68 -5.08 21.12
C PHE A 181 -9.41 -4.95 21.98
N ALA A 182 -9.55 -4.82 23.30
CA ALA A 182 -8.40 -4.62 24.20
C ALA A 182 -7.40 -5.80 24.19
N SER A 183 -7.76 -6.98 23.69
CA SER A 183 -6.92 -8.18 23.72
C SER A 183 -5.96 -8.32 22.52
N SER A 184 -6.23 -7.67 21.38
CA SER A 184 -5.37 -7.76 20.18
C SER A 184 -4.26 -6.71 20.16
N PHE A 185 -4.49 -5.55 20.77
CA PHE A 185 -3.51 -4.45 20.83
C PHE A 185 -2.44 -4.62 21.92
N VAL A 186 -2.71 -5.42 22.97
CA VAL A 186 -1.76 -5.67 24.09
C VAL A 186 -0.46 -6.38 23.64
N ARG A 187 -0.38 -6.83 22.38
CA ARG A 187 0.81 -7.47 21.79
C ARG A 187 1.64 -6.59 20.86
N LEU A 188 1.32 -5.32 20.64
CA LEU A 188 2.20 -4.45 19.86
C LEU A 188 3.34 -3.97 20.76
N PRO A 189 4.61 -4.36 20.51
CA PRO A 189 5.72 -3.64 21.08
C PRO A 189 5.72 -2.26 20.39
N CYS A 190 5.12 -1.27 21.06
CA CYS A 190 5.29 0.14 20.74
C CYS A 190 6.74 0.53 21.04
N SER A 191 7.67 0.05 20.22
CA SER A 191 9.07 0.45 20.22
C SER A 191 9.51 0.64 18.78
N LEU A 192 9.57 1.92 18.39
CA LEU A 192 10.30 2.42 17.24
C LEU A 192 11.75 1.89 17.27
N HIS A 193 12.01 0.77 16.60
CA HIS A 193 13.35 0.52 16.08
C HIS A 193 13.45 1.21 14.73
N PHE A 194 13.94 2.45 14.78
CA PHE A 194 14.48 3.15 13.62
C PHE A 194 15.52 2.24 12.95
N PHE A 195 15.19 1.67 11.79
CA PHE A 195 16.20 1.19 10.84
C PHE A 195 16.82 2.43 10.17
N GLY A 196 17.67 3.12 10.92
CA GLY A 196 18.58 4.12 10.39
C GLY A 196 19.79 3.41 9.79
N ASN A 197 19.81 3.25 8.47
CA ASN A 197 21.07 3.05 7.76
C ASN A 197 21.75 4.42 7.65
N HIS A 198 22.74 4.63 8.51
CA HIS A 198 23.75 5.67 8.31
C HIS A 198 24.59 5.33 7.08
N HIS A 199 24.64 6.24 6.12
CA HIS A 199 25.81 6.44 5.28
C HIS A 199 26.71 7.48 5.94
#